data_AF-A0A9X8DV18-F1
#
_entry.id   AF-A0A9X8DV18-F1
#
_cell.length_a   1.000
_cell.length_b   1.000
_cell.length_c   1.000
_cell.angle_alpha   90.00
_cell.angle_beta   90.00
_cell.angle_gamma   90.00
#
_symmetry.space_group_name_H-M   'P 1'
#
loop_
_entity.id
_entity.type
_entity.pdbx_description
1 polymer ?
#
loop_
_entity_poly.entity_id
_entity_poly.type
_entity_poly.pdbx_seq_one_letter_code
_entity_poly.pdbx_strand_id
1 'polypeptide(L)'
;GQRPGLRKTNIDNKSEWCKQHGPQWPTSSPYVTSVGATMLSKLTDSSGFFNTLDEVVCTSSLGSAITSGGGFSTQYARPAYQDAAVQGYLATRNIPPPSFFNVSGRAYPDVTAFGHDYIVVLNGDKALISGTSASTPAFAAMITLVNDLRLNAGKPALGFLNPTLYRLQAAYPLAFHDIITGTNAAGMGPAMPVCDLSFHAESGWDAVSGLGSPNFPVLSQLLLNVEDVLSDTKVLANVPPLSNQQMQEDASGSVKTLVGASVAALVAAVAVAAAALVYVKRHARKAEYCELD
;
A
#
# COMPACT_ATOMS: atom_id res chain seq x y z
N GLY A 1 2.65 12.30 17.33
CA GLY A 1 2.00 13.49 17.91
C GLY A 1 0.77 13.07 18.70
N GLN A 2 0.62 13.51 19.94
CA GLN A 2 -0.54 13.21 20.77
C GLN A 2 -1.33 14.49 21.04
N ARG A 3 -2.65 14.42 20.85
CA ARG A 3 -3.64 15.47 21.11
C ARG A 3 -3.61 15.92 22.59
N PRO A 4 -3.95 17.17 22.93
CA PRO A 4 -4.15 17.60 24.31
C PRO A 4 -5.16 16.69 25.04
N GLY A 5 -4.78 16.16 26.21
CA GLY A 5 -5.60 15.23 27.01
C GLY A 5 -5.17 13.76 26.97
N LEU A 6 -4.21 13.38 26.11
CA LEU A 6 -3.60 12.04 26.16
C LEU A 6 -2.56 11.97 27.28
N ARG A 7 -2.58 10.86 28.04
CA ARG A 7 -1.63 10.56 29.11
C ARG A 7 -0.21 10.54 28.54
N LYS A 8 0.63 11.48 28.95
CA LYS A 8 2.06 11.49 28.60
C LYS A 8 2.67 10.19 29.15
N THR A 9 3.16 9.35 28.26
CA THR A 9 3.86 8.12 28.62
C THR A 9 5.35 8.44 28.73
N ASN A 10 6.01 7.97 29.78
CA ASN A 10 7.45 8.16 29.92
C ASN A 10 8.16 7.27 28.88
N ILE A 11 8.82 7.89 27.90
CA ILE A 11 9.49 7.20 26.80
C ILE A 11 10.82 6.55 27.23
N ASP A 12 11.38 6.94 28.37
CA ASP A 12 12.64 6.41 28.91
C ASP A 12 12.41 5.10 29.71
N ASN A 13 11.16 4.79 30.05
CA ASN A 13 10.80 3.56 30.74
C ASN A 13 10.12 2.58 29.76
N LYS A 14 10.89 1.61 29.24
CA LYS A 14 10.39 0.55 28.33
C LYS A 14 9.12 -0.12 28.87
N SER A 15 9.05 -0.42 30.17
CA SER A 15 7.91 -1.12 30.75
C SER A 15 6.60 -0.32 30.72
N GLU A 16 6.69 1.02 30.83
CA GLU A 16 5.54 1.90 30.71
C GLU A 16 5.20 2.21 29.25
N TRP A 17 6.22 2.43 28.41
CA TRP A 17 6.07 2.67 26.96
C TRP A 17 5.43 1.48 26.23
N CYS A 18 5.87 0.26 26.53
CA CYS A 18 5.42 -0.97 25.88
C CYS A 18 4.19 -1.60 26.54
N LYS A 19 3.57 -0.94 27.53
CA LYS A 19 2.46 -1.51 28.30
C LYS A 19 1.17 -1.63 27.48
N GLN A 20 0.95 -0.69 26.58
CA GLN A 20 -0.28 -0.57 25.79
C GLN A 20 0.02 0.09 24.46
N HIS A 21 -0.77 -0.21 23.44
CA HIS A 21 -0.72 0.47 22.16
C HIS A 21 -1.08 1.96 22.33
N GLY A 22 -0.22 2.84 21.81
CA GLY A 22 -0.43 4.28 21.79
C GLY A 22 -0.88 4.78 20.40
N PRO A 23 -2.19 4.88 20.12
CA PRO A 23 -2.65 5.32 18.81
C PRO A 23 -2.28 6.78 18.52
N GLN A 24 -1.99 7.06 17.25
CA GLN A 24 -1.57 8.38 16.79
C GLN A 24 -2.75 9.19 16.23
N TRP A 25 -2.68 10.52 16.36
CA TRP A 25 -3.62 11.47 15.77
C TRP A 25 -2.86 12.35 14.76
N PRO A 26 -3.42 12.68 13.57
CA PRO A 26 -4.80 12.46 13.11
C PRO A 26 -5.14 11.11 12.47
N THR A 27 -4.14 10.24 12.24
CA THR A 27 -4.32 8.95 11.53
C THR A 27 -5.45 8.05 12.10
N SER A 28 -5.64 8.03 13.42
CA SER A 28 -6.72 7.26 14.06
C SER A 28 -8.14 7.81 13.82
N SER A 29 -8.30 8.95 13.13
CA SER A 29 -9.61 9.44 12.68
C SER A 29 -10.23 8.48 11.66
N PRO A 30 -11.53 8.19 11.73
CA PRO A 30 -12.21 7.41 10.71
C PRO A 30 -12.48 8.21 9.43
N TYR A 31 -12.18 9.52 9.40
CA TYR A 31 -12.46 10.44 8.29
C TYR A 31 -11.21 10.90 7.54
N VAL A 32 -10.05 10.28 7.81
CA VAL A 32 -8.83 10.50 7.02
C VAL A 32 -8.36 9.17 6.47
N THR A 33 -7.85 9.19 5.25
CA THR A 33 -7.12 8.04 4.69
C THR A 33 -5.74 8.01 5.31
N SER A 34 -5.51 7.04 6.19
CA SER A 34 -4.22 6.85 6.84
C SER A 34 -3.28 6.06 5.94
N VAL A 35 -2.05 6.57 5.78
CA VAL A 35 -1.03 5.96 4.92
C VAL A 35 0.15 5.48 5.77
N GLY A 36 0.38 4.16 5.75
CA GLY A 36 1.55 3.51 6.32
C GLY A 36 2.80 3.65 5.43
N ALA A 37 3.90 3.01 5.80
CA ALA A 37 5.12 2.98 5.00
C ALA A 37 5.60 1.56 4.73
N THR A 38 5.95 1.29 3.48
CA THR A 38 6.68 0.10 3.05
C THR A 38 8.12 0.43 2.66
N MET A 39 8.91 -0.62 2.51
CA MET A 39 10.25 -0.58 1.96
C MET A 39 10.48 -1.81 1.10
N LEU A 40 11.56 -1.81 0.33
CA LEU A 40 12.03 -3.01 -0.32
C LEU A 40 12.90 -3.79 0.67
N SER A 41 12.73 -5.11 0.70
CA SER A 41 13.62 -6.02 1.42
C SER A 41 15.07 -5.84 0.95
N LYS A 42 16.04 -6.28 1.75
CA LYS A 42 17.44 -6.33 1.30
C LYS A 42 17.62 -7.56 0.41
N LEU A 43 18.40 -7.42 -0.67
CA LEU A 43 18.84 -8.57 -1.45
C LEU A 43 19.59 -9.50 -0.50
N THR A 44 19.10 -10.73 -0.35
CA THR A 44 19.83 -11.82 0.29
C THR A 44 20.44 -12.70 -0.80
N ASP A 45 21.48 -13.46 -0.48
CA ASP A 45 22.07 -14.43 -1.42
C ASP A 45 21.07 -15.50 -1.92
N SER A 46 19.86 -15.54 -1.33
CA SER A 46 18.77 -16.44 -1.66
C SER A 46 17.70 -15.85 -2.60
N SER A 47 17.86 -14.64 -3.15
CA SER A 47 16.84 -13.99 -4.00
C SER A 47 16.63 -14.62 -5.39
N GLY A 48 17.08 -15.85 -5.61
CA GLY A 48 16.81 -16.63 -6.82
C GLY A 48 17.41 -16.04 -8.11
N PHE A 49 17.08 -16.65 -9.25
CA PHE A 49 17.57 -16.21 -10.57
C PHE A 49 16.99 -14.85 -11.01
N PHE A 50 15.85 -14.45 -10.45
CA PHE A 50 15.28 -13.11 -10.59
C PHE A 50 15.41 -12.38 -9.27
N ASN A 51 16.40 -11.49 -9.16
CA ASN A 51 16.59 -10.62 -7.99
C ASN A 51 15.45 -9.59 -7.88
N THR A 52 14.26 -10.03 -7.47
CA THR A 52 13.16 -9.14 -7.12
C THR A 52 13.17 -8.92 -5.62
N LEU A 53 13.24 -7.66 -5.22
CA LEU A 53 13.08 -7.30 -3.81
C LEU A 53 11.60 -7.34 -3.46
N ASP A 54 11.25 -8.11 -2.43
CA ASP A 54 9.89 -8.10 -1.89
C ASP A 54 9.60 -6.75 -1.24
N GLU A 55 8.38 -6.24 -1.44
CA GLU A 55 7.88 -5.10 -0.68
C GLU A 55 7.45 -5.59 0.71
N VAL A 56 8.03 -5.01 1.75
CA VAL A 56 7.83 -5.37 3.15
C VAL A 56 7.45 -4.14 3.96
N VAL A 57 6.92 -4.34 5.17
CA VAL A 57 6.70 -3.24 6.11
C VAL A 57 8.01 -2.47 6.30
N CYS A 58 7.95 -1.14 6.26
CA CYS A 58 9.09 -0.32 6.66
C CYS A 58 9.29 -0.48 8.17
N THR A 59 10.29 -1.28 8.57
CA THR A 59 10.51 -1.68 9.96
C THR A 59 11.99 -1.70 10.30
N SER A 60 12.34 -1.26 11.52
CA SER A 60 13.73 -1.26 11.97
C SER A 60 14.31 -2.66 12.13
N SER A 61 13.47 -3.67 12.39
CA SER A 61 13.86 -5.07 12.47
C SER A 61 14.47 -5.62 11.17
N LEU A 62 14.14 -4.99 10.04
CA LEU A 62 14.64 -5.34 8.71
C LEU A 62 15.63 -4.28 8.17
N GLY A 63 16.07 -3.35 9.03
CA GLY A 63 17.12 -2.38 8.73
C GLY A 63 16.67 -0.98 8.31
N SER A 64 15.39 -0.64 8.43
CA SER A 64 14.92 0.74 8.23
C SER A 64 15.26 1.64 9.42
N ALA A 65 15.46 2.94 9.16
CA ALA A 65 15.57 3.95 10.22
C ALA A 65 14.24 4.25 10.92
N ILE A 66 13.11 3.83 10.33
CA ILE A 66 11.76 4.06 10.84
C ILE A 66 10.95 2.77 10.90
N THR A 67 9.86 2.83 11.64
CA THR A 67 8.87 1.76 11.72
C THR A 67 7.51 2.32 11.33
N SER A 68 6.79 1.63 10.45
CA SER A 68 5.45 2.03 10.01
C SER A 68 4.51 2.14 11.21
N GLY A 69 3.75 3.24 11.28
CA GLY A 69 2.73 3.42 12.30
C GLY A 69 1.47 2.62 11.96
N GLY A 70 0.81 2.09 12.98
CA GLY A 70 -0.44 1.36 12.83
C GLY A 70 -1.00 0.92 14.17
N GLY A 71 -2.23 0.41 14.17
CA GLY A 71 -2.92 -0.10 15.35
C GLY A 71 -4.37 0.34 15.42
N PHE A 72 -4.87 0.60 16.63
CA PHE A 72 -6.30 0.77 16.91
C PHE A 72 -6.57 2.00 17.78
N SER A 73 -7.56 2.80 17.37
CA SER A 73 -7.98 3.99 18.10
C SER A 73 -8.59 3.65 19.46
N THR A 74 -8.24 4.44 20.48
CA THR A 74 -8.88 4.41 21.79
C THR A 74 -10.06 5.37 21.90
N GLN A 75 -10.34 6.15 20.86
CA GLN A 75 -11.34 7.23 20.87
C GLN A 75 -12.47 7.01 19.86
N TYR A 76 -12.15 6.50 18.68
CA TYR A 76 -13.09 6.33 17.60
C TYR A 76 -13.46 4.86 17.47
N ALA A 77 -14.77 4.57 17.47
CA ALA A 77 -15.28 3.24 17.19
C ALA A 77 -14.90 2.81 15.76
N ARG A 78 -14.81 1.50 15.54
CA ARG A 78 -14.54 0.92 14.23
C ARG A 78 -15.66 1.31 13.25
N PRO A 79 -15.34 1.98 12.12
CA PRO A 79 -16.34 2.30 11.13
C PRO A 79 -16.76 1.06 10.34
N ALA A 80 -18.02 1.03 9.90
CA ALA A 80 -18.60 -0.12 9.22
C ALA A 80 -17.84 -0.54 7.95
N TYR A 81 -17.23 0.42 7.24
CA TYR A 81 -16.52 0.14 5.99
C TYR A 81 -15.28 -0.76 6.16
N GLN A 82 -14.70 -0.82 7.37
CA GLN A 82 -13.52 -1.64 7.64
C GLN A 82 -13.82 -2.85 8.53
N ASP A 83 -15.08 -3.07 8.92
CA ASP A 83 -15.42 -4.09 9.92
C ASP A 83 -15.02 -5.49 9.47
N ALA A 84 -15.39 -5.89 8.24
CA ALA A 84 -15.06 -7.21 7.70
C ALA A 84 -13.54 -7.44 7.61
N ALA A 85 -12.79 -6.44 7.13
CA ALA A 85 -11.34 -6.50 6.99
C ALA A 85 -10.65 -6.65 8.35
N VAL A 86 -11.06 -5.84 9.34
CA VAL A 86 -10.51 -5.90 10.70
C VAL A 86 -10.87 -7.18 11.41
N GLN A 87 -12.09 -7.71 11.24
CA GLN A 87 -12.47 -9.00 11.83
C GLN A 87 -11.62 -10.15 11.26
N GLY A 88 -11.29 -10.09 9.96
CA GLY A 88 -10.31 -11.00 9.35
C GLY A 88 -8.96 -10.95 10.06
N TYR A 89 -8.42 -9.75 10.28
CA TYR A 89 -7.16 -9.57 11.00
C TYR A 89 -7.21 -10.05 12.45
N LEU A 90 -8.28 -9.73 13.18
CA LEU A 90 -8.46 -10.14 14.58
C LEU A 90 -8.58 -11.66 14.77
N ALA A 91 -8.86 -12.41 13.70
CA ALA A 91 -8.89 -13.87 13.70
C ALA A 91 -7.52 -14.53 13.41
N THR A 92 -6.49 -13.73 13.07
CA THR A 92 -5.12 -14.24 12.84
C THR A 92 -4.41 -14.55 14.17
N ARG A 93 -3.28 -15.27 14.09
CA ARG A 93 -2.55 -15.73 15.28
C ARG A 93 -1.48 -14.77 15.78
N ASN A 94 -0.98 -13.86 14.94
CA ASN A 94 0.16 -12.98 15.25
C ASN A 94 -0.28 -11.56 15.59
N ILE A 95 -1.26 -11.44 16.49
CA ILE A 95 -1.73 -10.15 17.01
C ILE A 95 -1.42 -10.05 18.51
N PRO A 96 -1.19 -8.85 19.06
CA PRO A 96 -1.09 -8.65 20.49
C PRO A 96 -2.35 -9.14 21.23
N PRO A 97 -2.27 -9.43 22.54
CA PRO A 97 -3.46 -9.76 23.32
C PRO A 97 -4.45 -8.58 23.37
N PRO A 98 -5.77 -8.82 23.49
CA PRO A 98 -6.78 -7.76 23.60
C PRO A 98 -6.56 -6.76 24.73
N SER A 99 -5.78 -7.10 25.76
CA SER A 99 -5.39 -6.17 26.83
C SER A 99 -4.43 -5.07 26.36
N PHE A 100 -3.77 -5.25 25.21
CA PHE A 100 -2.78 -4.32 24.66
C PHE A 100 -3.42 -3.18 23.85
N PHE A 101 -4.60 -3.38 23.27
CA PHE A 101 -5.23 -2.40 22.37
C PHE A 101 -6.75 -2.46 22.39
N ASN A 102 -7.41 -1.41 21.88
CA ASN A 102 -8.87 -1.38 21.79
C ASN A 102 -9.37 -2.15 20.56
N VAL A 103 -9.80 -3.40 20.72
CA VAL A 103 -10.31 -4.27 19.65
C VAL A 103 -11.50 -3.68 18.87
N SER A 104 -12.29 -2.81 19.49
CA SER A 104 -13.47 -2.18 18.89
C SER A 104 -13.18 -0.83 18.23
N GLY A 105 -11.92 -0.38 18.24
CA GLY A 105 -11.51 0.91 17.72
C GLY A 105 -11.34 0.96 16.20
N ARG A 106 -11.35 2.16 15.62
CA ARG A 106 -10.87 2.43 14.26
C ARG A 106 -9.43 1.93 14.16
N ALA A 107 -9.23 0.90 13.38
CA ALA A 107 -7.93 0.30 13.09
C ALA A 107 -7.30 0.93 11.84
N TYR A 108 -5.98 1.15 11.82
CA TYR A 108 -5.23 1.88 10.80
C TYR A 108 -3.81 1.28 10.62
N PRO A 109 -3.10 1.52 9.50
CA PRO A 109 -3.44 2.40 8.39
C PRO A 109 -4.55 1.84 7.47
N ASP A 110 -5.04 2.65 6.54
CA ASP A 110 -5.98 2.19 5.49
C ASP A 110 -5.22 1.60 4.31
N VAL A 111 -4.13 2.24 3.92
CA VAL A 111 -3.23 1.78 2.84
C VAL A 111 -1.80 2.02 3.27
N THR A 112 -0.85 1.50 2.51
CA THR A 112 0.57 1.86 2.64
C THR A 112 1.12 2.30 1.29
N ALA A 113 2.29 2.92 1.30
CA ALA A 113 3.05 3.20 0.10
C ALA A 113 4.54 3.24 0.46
N PHE A 114 5.40 3.17 -0.56
CA PHE A 114 6.84 3.22 -0.38
C PHE A 114 7.22 4.45 0.45
N GLY A 115 8.07 4.26 1.46
CA GLY A 115 8.42 5.30 2.44
C GLY A 115 9.86 5.21 2.94
N HIS A 116 10.75 4.54 2.21
CA HIS A 116 12.13 4.30 2.62
C HIS A 116 13.11 4.94 1.64
N ASP A 117 14.15 5.58 2.17
CA ASP A 117 15.29 6.15 1.43
C ASP A 117 14.89 7.01 0.21
N TYR A 118 13.89 7.87 0.40
CA TYR A 118 13.56 8.91 -0.57
C TYR A 118 14.72 9.91 -0.67
N ILE A 119 15.19 10.15 -1.89
CA ILE A 119 16.15 11.20 -2.16
C ILE A 119 15.40 12.54 -2.14
N VAL A 120 15.82 13.42 -1.24
CA VAL A 120 15.34 14.81 -1.16
C VAL A 120 16.52 15.76 -1.19
N VAL A 121 16.24 17.02 -1.52
CA VAL A 121 17.23 18.11 -1.41
C VAL A 121 16.85 18.96 -0.21
N LEU A 122 17.72 19.00 0.80
CA LEU A 122 17.57 19.79 2.01
C LEU A 122 18.75 20.76 2.11
N ASN A 123 18.47 22.06 2.17
CA ASN A 123 19.50 23.11 2.23
C ASN A 123 20.55 23.04 1.10
N GLY A 124 20.18 22.52 -0.07
CA GLY A 124 21.07 22.37 -1.23
C GLY A 124 21.76 21.01 -1.33
N ASP A 125 21.72 20.19 -0.28
CA ASP A 125 22.37 18.88 -0.24
C ASP A 125 21.36 17.73 -0.44
N LYS A 126 21.82 16.66 -1.09
CA LYS A 126 21.03 15.43 -1.22
C LYS A 126 21.04 14.68 0.11
N ALA A 127 19.85 14.30 0.58
CA ALA A 127 19.67 13.49 1.76
C ALA A 127 18.71 12.33 1.45
N LEU A 128 18.89 11.21 2.15
CA LEU A 128 17.93 10.12 2.18
C LEU A 128 17.01 10.32 3.39
N ILE A 129 15.71 10.33 3.16
CA ILE A 129 14.72 10.36 4.23
C ILE A 129 13.81 9.15 4.15
N SER A 130 13.41 8.66 5.32
CA SER A 130 12.42 7.60 5.45
C SER A 130 11.29 8.09 6.35
N GLY A 131 10.08 7.58 6.12
CA GLY A 131 8.93 7.84 6.98
C GLY A 131 7.61 7.76 6.25
N THR A 132 6.53 7.63 7.02
CA THR A 132 5.16 7.79 6.52
C THR A 132 4.92 9.21 5.95
N SER A 133 5.73 10.18 6.35
CA SER A 133 5.78 11.52 5.76
C SER A 133 6.20 11.53 4.28
N ALA A 134 6.91 10.50 3.79
CA ALA A 134 7.26 10.35 2.38
C ALA A 134 6.19 9.54 1.62
N SER A 135 5.65 8.48 2.24
CA SER A 135 4.61 7.65 1.63
C SER A 135 3.26 8.38 1.48
N THR A 136 2.90 9.22 2.45
CA THR A 136 1.64 10.01 2.43
C THR A 136 1.52 10.91 1.19
N PRO A 137 2.47 11.81 0.87
CA PRO A 137 2.38 12.63 -0.33
C PRO A 137 2.53 11.81 -1.62
N ALA A 138 3.25 10.69 -1.61
CA ALA A 138 3.30 9.78 -2.77
C ALA A 138 1.91 9.20 -3.09
N PHE A 139 1.20 8.69 -2.09
CA PHE A 139 -0.18 8.22 -2.24
C PHE A 139 -1.13 9.37 -2.65
N ALA A 140 -1.00 10.54 -2.03
CA ALA A 140 -1.83 11.71 -2.37
C ALA A 140 -1.63 12.14 -3.84
N ALA A 141 -0.40 12.07 -4.37
CA ALA A 141 -0.10 12.34 -5.77
C ALA A 141 -0.78 11.33 -6.71
N MET A 142 -0.78 10.03 -6.36
CA MET A 142 -1.50 9.01 -7.12
C MET A 142 -3.01 9.32 -7.20
N ILE A 143 -3.64 9.65 -6.07
CA ILE A 143 -5.07 10.04 -6.06
C ILE A 143 -5.31 11.33 -6.84
N THR A 144 -4.39 12.28 -6.78
CA THR A 144 -4.48 13.54 -7.55
C THR A 144 -4.49 13.25 -9.05
N LEU A 145 -3.63 12.35 -9.54
CA LEU A 145 -3.63 11.92 -10.94
C LEU A 145 -4.96 11.26 -11.33
N VAL A 146 -5.52 10.43 -10.46
CA VAL A 146 -6.84 9.81 -10.73
C VAL A 146 -7.94 10.87 -10.77
N ASN A 147 -7.92 11.86 -9.88
CA ASN A 147 -8.89 12.96 -9.91
C ASN A 147 -8.75 13.80 -11.19
N ASP A 148 -7.52 14.05 -11.67
CA ASP A 148 -7.30 14.72 -12.96
C ASP A 148 -7.92 13.94 -14.12
N LEU A 149 -7.68 12.62 -14.20
CA LEU A 149 -8.30 11.74 -15.19
C LEU A 149 -9.83 11.77 -15.11
N ARG A 150 -10.40 11.76 -13.90
CA ARG A 150 -11.86 11.83 -13.69
C ARG A 150 -12.43 13.17 -14.13
N LEU A 151 -11.81 14.28 -13.76
CA LEU A 151 -12.25 15.62 -14.15
C LEU A 151 -12.19 15.81 -15.67
N ASN A 152 -11.13 15.31 -16.32
CA ASN A 152 -11.00 15.32 -17.79
C ASN A 152 -12.05 14.43 -18.49
N ALA A 153 -12.58 13.42 -17.79
CA ALA A 153 -13.69 12.59 -18.23
C ALA A 153 -15.08 13.12 -17.83
N GLY A 154 -15.17 14.34 -17.27
CA GLY A 154 -16.43 14.93 -16.81
C GLY A 154 -17.04 14.28 -15.56
N LYS A 155 -16.24 13.51 -14.81
CA LYS A 155 -16.64 12.84 -13.55
C LYS A 155 -16.21 13.68 -12.34
N PRO A 156 -16.91 13.58 -11.19
CA PRO A 156 -16.52 14.28 -9.97
C PRO A 156 -15.25 13.69 -9.35
N ALA A 157 -14.56 14.47 -8.52
CA ALA A 157 -13.44 13.98 -7.71
C ALA A 157 -13.90 12.92 -6.68
N LEU A 158 -12.99 12.03 -6.28
CA LEU A 158 -13.29 10.85 -5.45
C LEU A 158 -13.74 11.15 -4.01
N GLY A 159 -13.40 12.32 -3.46
CA GLY A 159 -13.77 12.69 -2.09
C GLY A 159 -13.19 11.76 -1.02
N PHE A 160 -14.02 11.35 -0.05
CA PHE A 160 -13.60 10.47 1.05
C PHE A 160 -13.40 9.02 0.58
N LEU A 161 -12.15 8.56 0.58
CA LEU A 161 -11.75 7.33 -0.09
C LEU A 161 -12.01 6.03 0.69
N ASN A 162 -12.00 6.05 2.03
CA ASN A 162 -11.90 4.80 2.80
C ASN A 162 -13.01 3.79 2.44
N PRO A 163 -14.31 4.15 2.40
CA PRO A 163 -15.35 3.19 2.03
C PRO A 163 -15.13 2.55 0.66
N THR A 164 -14.65 3.34 -0.30
CA THR A 164 -14.32 2.87 -1.65
C THR A 164 -13.13 1.92 -1.64
N LEU A 165 -12.04 2.27 -0.96
CA LEU A 165 -10.81 1.46 -0.93
C LEU A 165 -11.06 0.07 -0.33
N TYR A 166 -11.76 -0.01 0.80
CA TYR A 166 -12.08 -1.30 1.42
C TYR A 166 -13.01 -2.16 0.54
N ARG A 167 -13.99 -1.55 -0.14
CA ARG A 167 -14.84 -2.26 -1.10
C ARG A 167 -14.05 -2.75 -2.32
N LEU A 168 -13.15 -1.93 -2.85
CA LEU A 168 -12.32 -2.30 -3.98
C LEU A 168 -11.33 -3.40 -3.63
N GLN A 169 -10.71 -3.38 -2.45
CA GLN A 169 -9.82 -4.46 -2.03
C GLN A 169 -10.57 -5.79 -1.90
N ALA A 170 -11.78 -5.78 -1.35
CA ALA A 170 -12.61 -6.98 -1.22
C ALA A 170 -13.04 -7.56 -2.59
N ALA A 171 -13.35 -6.69 -3.56
CA ALA A 171 -13.80 -7.12 -4.89
C ALA A 171 -12.65 -7.39 -5.88
N TYR A 172 -11.53 -6.68 -5.73
CA TYR A 172 -10.39 -6.66 -6.64
C TYR A 172 -9.08 -6.63 -5.82
N PRO A 173 -8.70 -7.74 -5.15
CA PRO A 173 -7.53 -7.77 -4.28
C PRO A 173 -6.24 -7.38 -5.00
N LEU A 174 -6.11 -7.68 -6.30
CA LEU A 174 -4.94 -7.33 -7.14
C LEU A 174 -4.78 -5.81 -7.39
N ALA A 175 -5.75 -4.99 -7.00
CA ALA A 175 -5.62 -3.54 -6.98
C ALA A 175 -4.62 -3.05 -5.90
N PHE A 176 -4.24 -3.94 -4.98
CA PHE A 176 -3.25 -3.70 -3.94
C PHE A 176 -2.20 -4.82 -3.93
N HIS A 177 -0.96 -4.48 -3.61
CA HIS A 177 0.06 -5.45 -3.24
C HIS A 177 -0.06 -5.71 -1.75
N ASP A 178 -0.45 -6.94 -1.40
CA ASP A 178 -0.59 -7.40 -0.03
C ASP A 178 0.79 -7.53 0.63
N ILE A 179 0.99 -6.87 1.76
CA ILE A 179 2.28 -6.81 2.45
C ILE A 179 2.19 -7.74 3.66
N ILE A 180 2.87 -8.88 3.59
CA ILE A 180 2.72 -9.96 4.58
C ILE A 180 3.96 -10.16 5.46
N THR A 181 4.97 -9.31 5.32
CA THR A 181 6.26 -9.43 6.01
C THR A 181 6.60 -8.17 6.78
N GLY A 182 6.83 -8.32 8.09
CA GLY A 182 7.34 -7.28 8.98
C GLY A 182 6.36 -6.92 10.11
N THR A 183 6.80 -6.00 10.98
CA THR A 183 6.09 -5.66 12.22
C THR A 183 6.26 -4.18 12.57
N ASN A 184 5.43 -3.66 13.47
CA ASN A 184 5.60 -2.32 14.03
C ASN A 184 6.19 -2.27 15.46
N ALA A 185 7.07 -3.22 15.80
CA ALA A 185 7.59 -3.42 17.16
C ALA A 185 8.50 -2.32 17.74
N ALA A 186 9.00 -1.40 16.92
CA ALA A 186 10.02 -0.43 17.35
C ALA A 186 9.53 1.02 17.26
N GLY A 187 9.98 1.84 18.22
CA GLY A 187 9.84 3.29 18.17
C GLY A 187 10.73 3.95 17.11
N MET A 188 10.57 5.26 16.90
CA MET A 188 11.38 6.00 15.92
C MET A 188 12.86 6.09 16.34
N GLY A 189 13.76 5.53 15.52
CA GLY A 189 15.21 5.68 15.67
C GLY A 189 15.91 4.49 16.34
N PRO A 190 17.24 4.36 16.15
CA PRO A 190 18.02 3.18 16.53
C PRO A 190 18.17 2.98 18.06
N ALA A 191 17.86 4.01 18.85
CA ALA A 191 18.00 3.99 20.30
C ALA A 191 16.68 3.74 21.05
N MET A 192 15.54 3.65 20.35
CA MET A 192 14.25 3.45 21.01
C MET A 192 14.05 1.97 21.37
N PRO A 193 13.53 1.67 22.58
CA PRO A 193 13.32 0.29 22.99
C PRO A 193 12.29 -0.39 22.07
N VAL A 194 12.65 -1.58 21.58
CA VAL A 194 11.72 -2.48 20.89
C VAL A 194 10.78 -3.09 21.93
N CYS A 195 9.48 -3.02 21.65
CA CYS A 195 8.45 -3.62 22.49
C CYS A 195 8.26 -5.10 22.14
N ASP A 196 7.99 -5.90 23.17
CA ASP A 196 7.82 -7.34 23.01
C ASP A 196 6.47 -7.68 22.34
N LEU A 197 5.49 -6.76 22.45
CA LEU A 197 4.20 -6.84 21.78
C LEU A 197 4.13 -5.80 20.66
N SER A 198 3.67 -6.24 19.48
CA SER A 198 3.49 -5.40 18.30
C SER A 198 2.48 -6.00 17.34
N PHE A 199 1.99 -5.19 16.41
CA PHE A 199 1.19 -5.70 15.30
C PHE A 199 2.11 -6.23 14.21
N HIS A 200 1.69 -7.31 13.59
CA HIS A 200 2.39 -7.96 12.48
C HIS A 200 1.58 -7.79 11.19
N ALA A 201 2.32 -7.69 10.08
CA ALA A 201 1.78 -7.85 8.74
C ALA A 201 1.25 -9.27 8.56
N GLU A 202 0.09 -9.41 7.93
CA GLU A 202 -0.65 -10.65 7.73
C GLU A 202 -1.38 -10.57 6.39
N SER A 203 -1.85 -11.70 5.86
CA SER A 203 -2.58 -11.65 4.59
C SER A 203 -3.89 -10.88 4.70
N GLY A 204 -4.14 -10.00 3.74
CA GLY A 204 -5.32 -9.15 3.66
C GLY A 204 -5.10 -7.78 4.30
N TRP A 205 -6.09 -7.26 5.02
CA TRP A 205 -5.88 -6.04 5.80
C TRP A 205 -5.16 -6.38 7.10
N ASP A 206 -4.15 -5.59 7.45
CA ASP A 206 -3.48 -5.71 8.73
C ASP A 206 -3.22 -4.33 9.40
N ALA A 207 -2.95 -4.34 10.71
CA ALA A 207 -2.76 -3.12 11.50
C ALA A 207 -1.36 -2.48 11.37
N VAL A 208 -0.64 -2.75 10.28
CA VAL A 208 0.72 -2.27 9.98
C VAL A 208 0.83 -1.72 8.55
N SER A 209 0.26 -2.43 7.57
CA SER A 209 0.26 -2.18 6.13
C SER A 209 -1.10 -1.74 5.60
N GLY A 210 -2.17 -1.92 6.38
CA GLY A 210 -3.53 -1.67 5.92
C GLY A 210 -3.93 -2.61 4.80
N LEU A 211 -4.59 -2.10 3.76
CA LEU A 211 -4.98 -2.88 2.57
C LEU A 211 -3.79 -3.25 1.65
N GLY A 212 -2.57 -2.82 1.98
CA GLY A 212 -1.40 -2.96 1.13
C GLY A 212 -1.07 -1.71 0.31
N SER A 213 -0.07 -1.83 -0.56
CA SER A 213 0.37 -0.74 -1.44
C SER A 213 -0.45 -0.70 -2.72
N PRO A 214 -0.80 0.47 -3.28
CA PRO A 214 -1.64 0.53 -4.47
C PRO A 214 -0.91 0.01 -5.71
N ASN A 215 -1.48 -0.98 -6.38
CA ASN A 215 -1.11 -1.34 -7.74
C ASN A 215 -1.68 -0.29 -8.69
N PHE A 216 -0.96 0.82 -8.88
CA PHE A 216 -1.49 2.03 -9.51
C PHE A 216 -2.12 1.81 -10.90
N PRO A 217 -1.52 1.04 -11.83
CA PRO A 217 -2.17 0.73 -13.12
C PRO A 217 -3.55 0.08 -12.99
N VAL A 218 -3.76 -0.79 -12.00
CA VAL A 218 -5.05 -1.45 -11.76
C VAL A 218 -6.00 -0.52 -10.99
N LEU A 219 -5.54 0.03 -9.88
CA LEU A 219 -6.36 0.85 -8.99
C LEU A 219 -6.86 2.13 -9.69
N SER A 220 -6.04 2.78 -10.52
CA SER A 220 -6.43 3.99 -11.23
C SER A 220 -7.59 3.74 -12.20
N GLN A 221 -7.62 2.60 -12.89
CA GLN A 221 -8.71 2.22 -13.81
C GLN A 221 -10.01 1.94 -13.05
N LEU A 222 -9.92 1.25 -11.90
CA LEU A 222 -11.08 1.00 -11.04
C LEU A 222 -11.64 2.30 -10.47
N LEU A 223 -10.78 3.21 -10.01
CA LEU A 223 -11.20 4.49 -9.44
C LEU A 223 -11.73 5.48 -10.48
N LEU A 224 -11.21 5.44 -11.72
CA LEU A 224 -11.73 6.25 -12.83
C LEU A 224 -13.21 5.93 -13.10
N ASN A 225 -13.62 4.66 -12.96
CA ASN A 225 -14.98 4.20 -13.21
C ASN A 225 -15.66 3.63 -11.95
N VAL A 226 -15.35 4.19 -10.78
CA VAL A 226 -15.77 3.63 -9.48
C VAL A 226 -17.28 3.48 -9.33
N GLU A 227 -18.06 4.40 -9.92
CA GLU A 227 -19.52 4.36 -9.90
C GLU A 227 -20.06 3.10 -10.60
N ASP A 228 -19.43 2.71 -11.71
CA ASP A 228 -19.81 1.55 -12.51
C ASP A 228 -19.33 0.27 -11.81
N VAL A 229 -18.07 0.24 -11.39
CA VAL A 229 -17.44 -0.89 -10.67
C VAL A 229 -18.19 -1.25 -9.38
N LEU A 230 -18.60 -0.25 -8.61
CA LEU A 230 -19.27 -0.46 -7.32
C LEU A 230 -20.79 -0.59 -7.42
N SER A 231 -21.39 -0.33 -8.58
CA SER A 231 -22.81 -0.61 -8.83
C SER A 231 -23.01 -2.06 -9.31
N ASP A 232 -22.13 -2.59 -10.14
CA ASP A 232 -22.17 -4.00 -10.59
C ASP A 232 -21.86 -5.00 -9.46
N THR A 233 -21.05 -4.63 -8.47
CA THR A 233 -20.82 -5.48 -7.29
C THR A 233 -22.04 -5.64 -6.38
N LYS A 234 -23.10 -4.83 -6.55
CA LYS A 234 -24.41 -5.14 -5.92
C LYS A 234 -25.10 -6.34 -6.59
N VAL A 235 -24.77 -6.67 -7.83
CA VAL A 235 -25.25 -7.88 -8.51
C VAL A 235 -24.52 -9.12 -7.98
N LEU A 236 -23.22 -9.03 -7.71
CA LEU A 236 -22.43 -10.14 -7.13
C LEU A 236 -22.73 -10.40 -5.64
N ALA A 237 -23.20 -9.40 -4.89
CA ALA A 237 -23.63 -9.58 -3.50
C ALA A 237 -24.93 -10.42 -3.35
N ASN A 238 -25.66 -10.64 -4.44
CA ASN A 238 -26.89 -11.45 -4.47
C ASN A 238 -26.69 -12.83 -5.14
N VAL A 239 -25.46 -13.19 -5.52
CA VAL A 239 -25.14 -14.52 -6.04
C VAL A 239 -24.72 -15.40 -4.85
N PRO A 240 -25.46 -16.49 -4.53
CA PRO A 240 -25.02 -17.46 -3.52
C PRO A 240 -23.63 -18.00 -3.89
N PRO A 241 -22.80 -18.40 -2.91
CA PRO A 241 -21.46 -18.90 -3.20
C PRO A 241 -21.53 -20.05 -4.23
N LEU A 242 -20.88 -19.83 -5.38
CA LEU A 242 -20.82 -20.80 -6.47
C LEU A 242 -20.07 -22.04 -5.99
N SER A 243 -20.67 -23.21 -6.22
CA SER A 243 -20.01 -24.49 -5.96
C SER A 243 -18.81 -24.66 -6.92
N ASN A 244 -17.77 -25.36 -6.45
CA ASN A 244 -16.48 -25.53 -7.13
C ASN A 244 -16.56 -26.04 -8.58
N GLN A 245 -17.71 -26.56 -9.03
CA GLN A 245 -17.88 -27.05 -10.40
C GLN A 245 -18.16 -25.94 -11.43
N GLN A 246 -18.71 -24.78 -11.04
CA GLN A 246 -19.03 -23.68 -11.97
C GLN A 246 -17.83 -22.78 -12.30
N MET A 247 -16.76 -22.81 -11.49
CA MET A 247 -15.54 -22.01 -11.75
C MET A 247 -14.69 -22.52 -12.93
N GLN A 248 -14.87 -23.78 -13.35
CA GLN A 248 -14.06 -24.37 -14.43
C GLN A 248 -14.60 -24.09 -15.84
N GLU A 249 -15.90 -23.87 -16.01
CA GLU A 249 -16.50 -23.63 -17.33
C GLU A 249 -16.37 -22.16 -17.78
N ASP A 250 -16.56 -21.19 -16.87
CA ASP A 250 -16.50 -19.75 -17.19
C ASP A 250 -15.06 -19.21 -17.38
N ALA A 251 -14.06 -19.87 -16.77
CA ALA A 251 -12.66 -19.50 -16.96
C ALA A 251 -12.17 -19.79 -18.41
N SER A 252 -12.76 -20.76 -19.11
CA SER A 252 -12.35 -21.10 -20.49
C SER A 252 -12.81 -20.07 -21.53
N GLY A 253 -13.89 -19.32 -21.26
CA GLY A 253 -14.44 -18.32 -22.18
C GLY A 253 -13.72 -16.98 -22.08
N SER A 254 -13.54 -16.47 -20.86
CA SER A 254 -12.99 -15.12 -20.60
C SER A 254 -11.47 -15.03 -20.75
N VAL A 255 -10.74 -16.13 -20.53
CA VAL A 255 -9.27 -16.16 -20.69
C VAL A 255 -8.86 -16.07 -22.17
N LYS A 256 -9.67 -16.59 -23.11
CA LYS A 256 -9.35 -16.52 -24.56
C LYS A 256 -9.36 -15.09 -25.11
N THR A 257 -10.26 -14.25 -24.61
CA THR A 257 -10.40 -12.86 -25.07
C THR A 257 -9.32 -11.95 -24.47
N LEU A 258 -8.93 -12.18 -23.21
CA LEU A 258 -7.95 -11.36 -22.49
C LEU A 258 -6.50 -11.65 -22.90
N VAL A 259 -6.17 -12.91 -23.21
CA VAL A 259 -4.84 -13.31 -23.70
C VAL A 259 -4.59 -12.79 -25.12
N GLY A 260 -5.62 -12.72 -25.98
CA GLY A 260 -5.48 -12.18 -27.33
C GLY A 260 -5.12 -10.69 -27.36
N ALA A 261 -5.71 -9.89 -26.46
CA ALA A 261 -5.45 -8.45 -26.38
C ALA A 261 -4.07 -8.12 -25.78
N SER A 262 -3.60 -8.92 -24.82
CA SER A 262 -2.33 -8.69 -24.14
C SER A 262 -1.11 -9.13 -24.96
N VAL A 263 -1.21 -10.21 -25.74
CA VAL A 263 -0.13 -10.62 -26.67
C VAL A 263 0.03 -9.61 -27.81
N ALA A 264 -1.06 -9.07 -28.35
CA ALA A 264 -1.00 -8.05 -29.40
C ALA A 264 -0.33 -6.75 -28.92
N ALA A 265 -0.63 -6.31 -27.69
CA ALA A 265 0.01 -5.14 -27.08
C ALA A 265 1.50 -5.37 -26.79
N LEU A 266 1.88 -6.57 -26.34
CA LEU A 266 3.29 -6.93 -26.10
C LEU A 266 4.10 -6.97 -27.40
N VAL A 267 3.54 -7.54 -28.48
CA VAL A 267 4.17 -7.59 -29.80
C VAL A 267 4.33 -6.19 -30.39
N ALA A 268 3.34 -5.31 -30.21
CA ALA A 268 3.43 -3.92 -30.65
C ALA A 268 4.53 -3.15 -29.90
N ALA A 269 4.65 -3.33 -28.57
CA ALA A 269 5.67 -2.68 -27.76
C ALA A 269 7.10 -3.14 -28.13
N VAL A 270 7.29 -4.45 -28.37
CA VAL A 270 8.59 -5.01 -28.80
C VAL A 270 8.97 -4.54 -30.20
N ALA A 271 8.00 -4.42 -31.13
CA ALA A 271 8.25 -3.91 -32.47
C ALA A 271 8.65 -2.43 -32.47
N VAL A 272 8.03 -1.60 -31.62
CA VAL A 272 8.38 -0.18 -31.45
C VAL A 272 9.77 -0.02 -30.83
N ALA A 273 10.11 -0.84 -29.82
CA ALA A 273 11.44 -0.83 -29.22
C ALA A 273 12.54 -1.29 -30.20
N ALA A 274 12.27 -2.31 -31.02
CA ALA A 274 13.20 -2.78 -32.05
C ALA A 274 13.39 -1.71 -33.16
N ALA A 275 12.32 -1.04 -33.58
CA ALA A 275 12.41 0.05 -34.57
C ALA A 275 13.19 1.25 -34.03
N ALA A 276 13.00 1.62 -32.76
CA ALA A 276 13.75 2.68 -32.09
C ALA A 276 15.25 2.34 -31.99
N LEU A 277 15.59 1.09 -31.62
CA LEU A 277 16.97 0.61 -31.57
C LEU A 277 17.64 0.62 -32.96
N VAL A 278 16.93 0.20 -34.01
CA VAL A 278 17.44 0.24 -35.39
C VAL A 278 17.63 1.69 -35.88
N TYR A 279 16.71 2.59 -35.53
CA TYR A 279 16.80 4.02 -35.85
C TYR A 279 18.01 4.68 -35.18
N VAL A 280 18.20 4.45 -33.87
CA VAL A 280 19.35 4.97 -33.11
C VAL A 280 20.68 4.42 -33.66
N LYS A 281 20.75 3.11 -33.98
CA LYS A 281 21.95 2.50 -34.59
C LYS A 281 22.26 2.99 -36.01
N ARG A 282 21.25 3.43 -36.77
CA ARG A 282 21.43 4.02 -38.11
C ARG A 282 21.91 5.47 -38.05
N HIS A 283 21.46 6.23 -37.05
CA HIS A 283 21.86 7.63 -36.88
C HIS A 283 23.19 7.80 -36.16
N ALA A 284 23.55 6.92 -35.22
CA ALA A 284 24.86 6.93 -34.57
C ALA A 284 26.02 6.66 -35.55
N ARG A 285 25.78 5.94 -36.65
CA ARG A 285 26.78 5.69 -37.71
C ARG A 285 27.02 6.87 -38.67
N LYS A 286 26.27 7.97 -38.54
CA LYS A 286 26.45 9.18 -39.37
C LYS A 286 27.13 10.33 -38.64
N ALA A 287 27.50 10.16 -37.37
CA ALA A 287 28.00 11.25 -36.51
C ALA A 287 29.50 11.11 -36.16
N GLU A 288 30.31 10.47 -37.02
CA GLU A 288 31.75 10.71 -37.03
C GLU A 288 32.04 11.84 -38.04
N TYR A 289 32.91 12.77 -37.65
CA TYR A 289 33.32 14.03 -38.31
C TYR A 289 32.54 15.29 -37.91
N CYS A 290 33.05 15.97 -36.88
CA CYS A 290 33.67 17.30 -36.99
C CYS A 290 34.28 17.69 -35.64
N GLU A 291 35.60 17.53 -35.49
CA GLU A 291 36.37 18.41 -34.62
C GLU A 291 36.52 19.75 -35.34
N LEU A 292 36.29 20.85 -34.64
CA LEU A 292 36.80 22.17 -35.00
C LEU A 292 37.37 22.82 -33.74
N ASP A 293 38.55 23.41 -33.95
CA ASP A 293 39.51 24.00 -33.01
C ASP A 293 38.93 24.89 -31.88
#